data_AF-A0A918TSQ4-F1
#
_entry.id   AF-A0A918TSQ4-F1
#
_cell.length_a   1.000
_cell.length_b   1.000
_cell.length_c   1.000
_cell.angle_alpha   90.00
_cell.angle_beta   90.00
_cell.angle_gamma   90.00
#
_symmetry.space_group_name_H-M   'P 1'
#
loop_
_entity.id
_entity.type
_entity.pdbx_description
1 polymer ?
#
loop_
_entity_poly.entity_id
_entity_poly.type
_entity_poly.pdbx_seq_one_letter_code
_entity_poly.pdbx_strand_id
1 'polypeptide(L)'
;MAARKRYLSDHFGPIAEDDVCALESAIGASLPGSYRSFLLKENGGHARLRTEDFASLLFFGIYDGPNDLKTHWGESRDRYKKSILPIGQDLNEDHILLDLKSGRLHIEGQVHDFEIYLTTQLVQIEQTDSIEELISDSRLDRISELLDSGELDLNEEARFGYTLIQYATFCGLHDVVEFFADRGASPSSCLYIMLDTGFCSLHTIKCLLRNGADPHEKGKEGKTVFDLDSPWIEDVIEQYAALKSDPRDS
;
A
#
# COMPACT_ATOMS: atom_id res chain seq x y z
N MET A 1 -39.28 -2.77 16.26
CA MET A 1 -38.33 -3.57 15.47
C MET A 1 -37.33 -2.62 14.84
N ALA A 2 -36.06 -2.65 15.26
CA ALA A 2 -35.03 -1.83 14.62
C ALA A 2 -34.82 -2.34 13.19
N ALA A 3 -35.02 -1.47 12.19
CA ALA A 3 -34.67 -1.78 10.81
C ALA A 3 -33.18 -2.14 10.75
N ARG A 4 -32.86 -3.36 10.29
CA ARG A 4 -31.47 -3.72 9.97
C ARG A 4 -30.98 -2.69 8.94
N LYS A 5 -30.04 -1.82 9.34
CA LYS A 5 -29.34 -0.97 8.38
C LYS A 5 -28.69 -1.90 7.35
N ARG A 6 -29.11 -1.79 6.10
CA ARG A 6 -28.48 -2.48 4.95
C ARG A 6 -27.51 -1.51 4.30
N TYR A 7 -26.34 -2.02 3.98
CA TYR A 7 -25.15 -1.25 3.58
C TYR A 7 -25.02 -1.12 2.07
N LEU A 8 -25.74 -1.96 1.32
CA LEU A 8 -26.00 -1.75 -0.10
C LEU A 8 -27.48 -1.38 -0.32
N SER A 9 -27.78 -0.75 -1.46
CA SER A 9 -29.10 -0.71 -2.08
C SER A 9 -29.15 -1.58 -3.32
N ASP A 10 -30.36 -1.88 -3.79
CA ASP A 10 -30.57 -2.53 -5.09
C ASP A 10 -29.84 -3.87 -5.24
N HIS A 11 -29.89 -4.67 -4.17
CA HIS A 11 -29.35 -6.02 -4.12
C HIS A 11 -29.96 -6.93 -5.19
N PHE A 12 -29.20 -7.90 -5.68
CA PHE A 12 -29.63 -8.79 -6.76
C PHE A 12 -30.38 -10.05 -6.30
N GLY A 13 -30.96 -10.00 -5.09
CA GLY A 13 -31.77 -11.08 -4.52
C GLY A 13 -30.94 -12.12 -3.74
N PRO A 14 -31.60 -12.99 -2.97
CA PRO A 14 -30.91 -13.98 -2.15
C PRO A 14 -30.30 -15.09 -3.01
N ILE A 15 -29.17 -15.62 -2.54
CA ILE A 15 -28.50 -16.78 -3.13
C ILE A 15 -28.24 -17.84 -2.06
N ALA A 16 -27.97 -19.07 -2.50
CA ALA A 16 -27.62 -20.20 -1.65
C ALA A 16 -26.12 -20.50 -1.69
N GLU A 17 -25.67 -21.34 -0.76
CA GLU A 17 -24.28 -21.84 -0.75
C GLU A 17 -23.91 -22.55 -2.06
N ASP A 18 -24.88 -23.21 -2.71
CA ASP A 18 -24.67 -23.89 -4.00
C ASP A 18 -24.31 -22.90 -5.11
N ASP A 19 -24.87 -21.69 -5.09
CA ASP A 19 -24.55 -20.64 -6.07
C ASP A 19 -23.11 -20.15 -5.90
N VAL A 20 -22.68 -19.95 -4.65
CA VAL A 20 -21.29 -19.58 -4.31
C VAL A 20 -20.32 -20.69 -4.70
N CYS A 21 -20.66 -21.96 -4.41
CA CYS A 21 -19.85 -23.12 -4.80
C CYS A 21 -19.74 -23.24 -6.33
N ALA A 22 -20.81 -22.95 -7.07
CA ALA A 22 -20.82 -22.95 -8.53
C ALA A 22 -19.91 -21.85 -9.10
N LEU A 23 -19.90 -20.66 -8.48
CA LEU A 23 -18.98 -19.58 -8.83
C LEU A 23 -17.52 -19.97 -8.58
N GLU A 24 -17.19 -20.49 -7.39
CA GLU A 24 -15.83 -20.97 -7.05
C GLU A 24 -15.36 -22.06 -8.01
N SER A 25 -16.25 -22.98 -8.38
CA SER A 25 -15.97 -24.04 -9.36
C SER A 25 -15.68 -23.46 -10.75
N ALA A 26 -16.38 -22.39 -11.14
CA ALA A 26 -16.12 -21.71 -12.41
C ALA A 26 -14.78 -20.98 -12.40
N ILE A 27 -14.47 -20.26 -11.32
CA ILE A 27 -13.21 -19.51 -11.14
C ILE A 27 -12.01 -20.46 -11.00
N GLY A 28 -12.21 -21.64 -10.39
CA GLY A 28 -11.14 -22.58 -10.07
C GLY A 28 -10.37 -22.21 -8.79
N ALA A 29 -10.98 -21.42 -7.89
CA ALA A 29 -10.40 -21.00 -6.62
C ALA A 29 -11.49 -20.76 -5.57
N SER A 30 -11.17 -20.99 -4.30
CA SER A 30 -12.07 -20.65 -3.19
C SER A 30 -12.07 -19.14 -2.94
N LEU A 31 -13.24 -18.60 -2.63
CA LEU A 31 -13.39 -17.20 -2.23
C LEU A 31 -12.97 -17.03 -0.78
N PRO A 32 -12.38 -15.86 -0.41
CA PRO A 32 -12.18 -15.49 0.98
C PRO A 32 -13.49 -15.59 1.79
N GLY A 33 -13.42 -16.09 3.02
CA GLY A 33 -14.61 -16.34 3.85
C GLY A 33 -15.44 -15.09 4.14
N SER A 34 -14.79 -13.92 4.23
CA SER A 34 -15.43 -12.62 4.32
C SER A 34 -16.29 -12.32 3.08
N TYR A 35 -15.75 -12.59 1.88
CA TYR A 35 -16.45 -12.34 0.63
C TYR A 35 -17.60 -13.32 0.38
N ARG A 36 -17.43 -14.60 0.75
CA ARG A 36 -18.55 -15.57 0.75
C ARG A 36 -19.72 -15.07 1.60
N SER A 37 -19.41 -14.63 2.82
CA SER A 37 -20.41 -14.13 3.76
C SER A 37 -21.12 -12.88 3.23
N PHE A 38 -20.39 -12.02 2.52
CA PHE A 38 -20.95 -10.86 1.83
C PHE A 38 -21.92 -11.27 0.72
N LEU A 39 -21.53 -12.18 -0.17
CA LEU A 39 -22.39 -12.66 -1.27
C LEU A 39 -23.68 -13.29 -0.74
N LEU A 40 -23.59 -14.18 0.25
CA LEU A 40 -24.77 -14.85 0.83
C LEU A 40 -25.73 -13.89 1.52
N LYS A 41 -25.20 -12.80 2.08
CA LYS A 41 -25.99 -11.84 2.86
C LYS A 41 -26.59 -10.74 2.00
N GLU A 42 -25.82 -10.22 1.05
CA GLU A 42 -26.14 -9.00 0.30
C GLU A 42 -26.24 -9.22 -1.22
N ASN A 43 -25.56 -10.23 -1.78
CA ASN A 43 -25.50 -10.58 -3.21
C ASN A 43 -25.34 -9.37 -4.16
N GLY A 44 -24.29 -8.56 -3.94
CA GLY A 44 -24.04 -7.38 -4.74
C GLY A 44 -25.04 -6.24 -4.52
N GLY A 45 -24.98 -5.24 -5.38
CA GLY A 45 -25.76 -4.01 -5.30
C GLY A 45 -24.90 -2.75 -5.13
N HIS A 46 -25.55 -1.60 -5.01
CA HIS A 46 -24.89 -0.30 -4.92
C HIS A 46 -24.48 0.03 -3.50
N ALA A 47 -23.23 0.42 -3.29
CA ALA A 47 -22.74 0.84 -1.99
C ALA A 47 -23.47 2.08 -1.48
N ARG A 48 -24.00 2.01 -0.24
CA ARG A 48 -24.53 3.19 0.46
C ARG A 48 -23.44 3.78 1.32
N LEU A 49 -22.69 4.71 0.75
CA LEU A 49 -21.54 5.32 1.42
C LEU A 49 -21.94 6.59 2.16
N ARG A 50 -21.16 6.93 3.18
CA ARG A 50 -21.40 8.10 4.04
C ARG A 50 -20.90 9.41 3.43
N THR A 51 -20.02 9.35 2.45
CA THR A 51 -19.40 10.49 1.78
C THR A 51 -19.84 10.53 0.31
N GLU A 52 -19.93 11.74 -0.26
CA GLU A 52 -20.37 11.94 -1.65
C GLU A 52 -19.33 11.42 -2.67
N ASP A 53 -18.05 11.33 -2.29
CA ASP A 53 -16.94 10.98 -3.19
C ASP A 53 -16.97 9.55 -3.72
N PHE A 54 -17.65 8.65 -3.01
CA PHE A 54 -17.71 7.23 -3.38
C PHE A 54 -19.15 6.73 -3.60
N ALA A 55 -20.13 7.63 -3.72
CA ALA A 55 -21.58 7.34 -3.68
C ALA A 55 -22.12 6.41 -4.81
N SER A 56 -21.26 5.68 -5.49
CA SER A 56 -21.51 5.08 -6.79
C SER A 56 -20.69 3.82 -7.09
N LEU A 57 -20.13 3.15 -6.06
CA LEU A 57 -19.59 1.80 -6.24
C LEU A 57 -20.71 0.79 -6.43
N LEU A 58 -20.58 -0.04 -7.45
CA LEU A 58 -21.48 -1.15 -7.78
C LEU A 58 -20.76 -2.46 -7.54
N PHE A 59 -21.24 -3.29 -6.61
CA PHE A 59 -20.76 -4.65 -6.44
C PHE A 59 -21.58 -5.60 -7.31
N PHE A 60 -20.91 -6.44 -8.08
CA PHE A 60 -21.53 -7.51 -8.86
C PHE A 60 -22.11 -8.58 -7.92
N GLY A 61 -23.12 -9.31 -8.39
CA GLY A 61 -23.69 -10.43 -7.66
C GLY A 61 -23.94 -11.63 -8.57
N ILE A 62 -24.40 -12.72 -7.97
CA ILE A 62 -24.73 -13.96 -8.67
C ILE A 62 -26.22 -13.93 -8.98
N TYR A 63 -26.57 -13.60 -10.22
CA TYR A 63 -27.93 -13.54 -10.73
C TYR A 63 -27.95 -13.46 -12.26
N ASP A 64 -29.12 -13.56 -12.89
CA ASP A 64 -29.28 -13.37 -14.33
C ASP A 64 -29.56 -11.88 -14.65
N GLY A 65 -28.49 -11.12 -14.93
CA GLY A 65 -28.63 -9.72 -15.33
C GLY A 65 -27.30 -9.01 -15.64
N PRO A 66 -27.33 -7.69 -15.87
CA PRO A 66 -26.19 -6.93 -16.40
C PRO A 66 -24.98 -6.86 -15.47
N ASN A 67 -25.17 -7.09 -14.18
CA ASN A 67 -24.10 -7.04 -13.17
C ASN A 67 -23.80 -8.44 -12.61
N ASP A 68 -24.05 -9.48 -13.41
CA ASP A 68 -23.69 -10.86 -13.08
C ASP A 68 -22.17 -10.97 -12.99
N LEU A 69 -21.69 -11.28 -11.78
CA LEU A 69 -20.29 -11.47 -11.46
C LEU A 69 -19.62 -12.49 -12.39
N LYS A 70 -20.30 -13.59 -12.73
CA LYS A 70 -19.74 -14.62 -13.61
C LYS A 70 -19.52 -14.11 -15.03
N THR A 71 -20.42 -13.26 -15.52
CA THR A 71 -20.31 -12.63 -16.85
C THR A 71 -19.13 -11.67 -16.87
N HIS A 72 -19.07 -10.74 -15.91
CA HIS A 72 -17.97 -9.77 -15.78
C HIS A 72 -16.61 -10.44 -15.60
N TRP A 73 -16.53 -11.49 -14.78
CA TRP A 73 -15.32 -12.31 -14.66
C TRP A 73 -14.96 -12.96 -16.00
N GLY A 74 -15.91 -13.59 -16.70
CA GLY A 74 -15.66 -14.24 -17.98
C GLY A 74 -15.12 -13.30 -19.06
N GLU A 75 -15.63 -12.07 -19.11
CA GLU A 75 -15.25 -11.05 -20.09
C GLU A 75 -13.90 -10.40 -19.81
N SER A 76 -13.49 -10.32 -18.55
CA SER A 76 -12.29 -9.57 -18.14
C SER A 76 -11.18 -10.41 -17.51
N ARG A 77 -11.38 -11.71 -17.29
CA ARG A 77 -10.40 -12.60 -16.64
C ARG A 77 -9.01 -12.60 -17.27
N ASP A 78 -8.92 -12.37 -18.58
CA ASP A 78 -7.64 -12.38 -19.31
C ASP A 78 -6.85 -11.07 -19.08
N ARG A 79 -7.46 -10.03 -18.49
CA ARG A 79 -6.81 -8.77 -18.11
C ARG A 79 -6.02 -8.86 -16.80
N TYR A 80 -6.34 -9.81 -15.93
CA TYR A 80 -5.80 -9.87 -14.58
C TYR A 80 -5.03 -11.17 -14.29
N LYS A 81 -4.23 -11.16 -13.20
CA LYS A 81 -3.63 -12.38 -12.67
C LYS A 81 -4.73 -13.35 -12.23
N LYS A 82 -4.47 -14.66 -12.29
CA LYS A 82 -5.44 -15.70 -11.90
C LYS A 82 -5.97 -15.59 -10.45
N SER A 83 -5.25 -14.91 -9.56
CA SER A 83 -5.68 -14.69 -8.19
C SER A 83 -6.61 -13.48 -8.04
N ILE A 84 -6.90 -12.74 -9.11
CA ILE A 84 -7.69 -11.52 -9.07
C ILE A 84 -9.08 -11.76 -9.65
N LEU A 85 -10.11 -11.38 -8.90
CA LEU A 85 -11.51 -11.46 -9.28
C LEU A 85 -12.10 -10.05 -9.34
N PRO A 86 -12.64 -9.59 -10.48
CA PRO A 86 -13.45 -8.38 -10.53
C PRO A 86 -14.79 -8.65 -9.86
N ILE A 87 -15.10 -7.88 -8.82
CA ILE A 87 -16.28 -8.04 -7.97
C ILE A 87 -17.22 -6.84 -8.01
N GLY A 88 -16.89 -5.83 -8.81
CA GLY A 88 -17.68 -4.61 -8.94
C GLY A 88 -16.98 -3.59 -9.83
N GLN A 89 -17.53 -2.38 -9.89
CA GLN A 89 -16.97 -1.26 -10.63
C GLN A 89 -17.37 0.09 -10.00
N ASP A 90 -16.62 1.14 -10.33
CA ASP A 90 -16.95 2.53 -10.01
C ASP A 90 -17.75 3.22 -11.15
N LEU A 91 -17.91 4.55 -11.10
CA LEU A 91 -18.59 5.33 -12.17
C LEU A 91 -17.81 5.41 -13.48
N ASN A 92 -16.50 5.21 -13.43
CA ASN A 92 -15.62 5.27 -14.59
C ASN A 92 -15.47 3.90 -15.26
N GLU A 93 -16.21 2.89 -14.78
CA GLU A 93 -16.10 1.49 -15.20
C GLU A 93 -14.75 0.84 -14.80
N ASP A 94 -14.03 1.44 -13.85
CA ASP A 94 -12.84 0.83 -13.27
C ASP A 94 -13.26 -0.30 -12.33
N HIS A 95 -12.71 -1.50 -12.53
CA HIS A 95 -13.11 -2.65 -11.72
C HIS A 95 -12.62 -2.56 -10.27
N ILE A 96 -13.49 -2.96 -9.35
CA ILE A 96 -13.14 -3.33 -7.98
C ILE A 96 -12.62 -4.76 -8.01
N LEU A 97 -11.35 -4.94 -7.69
CA LEU A 97 -10.59 -6.18 -7.83
C LEU A 97 -10.33 -6.81 -6.46
N LEU A 98 -10.67 -8.09 -6.31
CA LEU A 98 -10.41 -8.90 -5.12
C LEU A 98 -9.24 -9.84 -5.36
N ASP A 99 -8.19 -9.75 -4.55
CA ASP A 99 -7.17 -10.80 -4.48
C ASP A 99 -7.68 -11.98 -3.64
N LEU A 100 -7.87 -13.12 -4.29
CA LEU A 100 -8.38 -14.35 -3.69
C LEU A 100 -7.44 -14.97 -2.65
N LYS A 101 -6.15 -14.62 -2.65
CA LYS A 101 -5.16 -15.13 -1.67
C LYS A 101 -5.14 -14.29 -0.40
N SER A 102 -5.08 -12.96 -0.54
CA SER A 102 -4.98 -12.06 0.61
C SER A 102 -6.34 -11.60 1.13
N GLY A 103 -7.38 -11.64 0.29
CA GLY A 103 -8.68 -11.05 0.57
C GLY A 103 -8.72 -9.52 0.42
N ARG A 104 -7.63 -8.88 -0.03
CA ARG A 104 -7.55 -7.43 -0.22
C ARG A 104 -8.29 -6.99 -1.48
N LEU A 105 -8.84 -5.77 -1.42
CA LEU A 105 -9.51 -5.10 -2.54
C LEU A 105 -8.68 -3.93 -3.06
N HIS A 106 -8.77 -3.65 -4.36
CA HIS A 106 -8.23 -2.43 -4.99
C HIS A 106 -9.10 -2.03 -6.20
N ILE A 107 -8.98 -0.80 -6.68
CA ILE A 107 -9.67 -0.33 -7.90
C ILE A 107 -8.65 -0.26 -9.04
N GLU A 108 -9.05 -0.73 -10.22
CA GLU A 108 -8.25 -0.63 -11.45
C GLU A 108 -7.87 0.84 -11.75
N GLY A 109 -6.61 1.08 -12.14
CA GLY A 109 -6.17 2.41 -12.60
C GLY A 109 -6.00 3.51 -11.53
N GLN A 110 -6.46 3.29 -10.29
CA GLN A 110 -6.27 4.23 -9.18
C GLN A 110 -4.85 4.09 -8.58
N VAL A 111 -4.16 5.22 -8.44
CA VAL A 111 -2.82 5.33 -7.81
C VAL A 111 -2.92 5.48 -6.29
N HIS A 112 -4.08 5.89 -5.79
CA HIS A 112 -4.35 5.93 -4.35
C HIS A 112 -4.83 4.54 -3.95
N ASP A 113 -4.10 3.91 -3.05
CA ASP A 113 -4.60 2.72 -2.37
C ASP A 113 -5.90 3.11 -1.68
N PHE A 114 -7.00 2.44 -2.00
CA PHE A 114 -8.22 2.48 -1.22
C PHE A 114 -8.46 1.07 -0.75
N GLU A 115 -8.22 0.79 0.52
CA GLU A 115 -8.62 -0.49 1.06
C GLU A 115 -10.13 -0.51 1.27
N ILE A 116 -10.81 -1.31 0.44
CA ILE A 116 -12.22 -1.62 0.64
C ILE A 116 -12.30 -2.82 1.57
N TYR A 117 -12.70 -2.60 2.82
CA TYR A 117 -12.96 -3.70 3.76
C TYR A 117 -14.39 -4.21 3.57
N LEU A 118 -14.51 -5.44 3.06
CA LEU A 118 -15.77 -6.19 3.07
C LEU A 118 -15.92 -6.89 4.42
N THR A 119 -16.46 -6.20 5.40
CA THR A 119 -16.87 -6.85 6.64
C THR A 119 -18.30 -7.35 6.51
N THR A 120 -18.68 -8.33 7.33
CA THR A 120 -20.07 -8.82 7.40
C THR A 120 -21.08 -7.73 7.78
N GLN A 121 -20.61 -6.52 8.12
CA GLN A 121 -21.43 -5.38 8.52
C GLN A 121 -21.13 -4.09 7.74
N LEU A 122 -20.13 -3.98 6.86
CA LEU A 122 -19.81 -2.72 6.17
C LEU A 122 -18.99 -2.99 4.89
N VAL A 123 -19.23 -2.18 3.85
CA VAL A 123 -18.19 -1.78 2.89
C VAL A 123 -17.57 -0.52 3.49
N GLN A 124 -16.40 -0.63 4.14
CA GLN A 124 -15.63 0.55 4.52
C GLN A 124 -14.69 0.86 3.37
N ILE A 125 -14.92 1.99 2.70
CA ILE A 125 -13.90 2.61 1.87
C ILE A 125 -13.21 3.58 2.80
N GLU A 126 -12.02 3.21 3.26
CA GLU A 126 -11.15 4.16 3.91
C GLU A 126 -10.20 4.66 2.83
N GLN A 127 -10.07 5.98 2.73
CA GLN A 127 -8.93 6.57 2.05
C GLN A 127 -7.71 6.10 2.81
N THR A 128 -6.98 5.15 2.24
CA THR A 128 -5.66 4.83 2.75
C THR A 128 -4.73 5.83 2.11
N ASP A 129 -4.25 6.77 2.91
CA ASP A 129 -3.17 7.66 2.50
C ASP A 129 -2.08 6.79 1.85
N SER A 130 -1.71 7.07 0.59
CA SER A 130 -0.63 6.34 -0.06
C SER A 130 0.64 6.43 0.81
N ILE A 131 1.52 5.43 0.74
CA ILE A 131 2.76 5.47 1.53
C ILE A 131 3.58 6.74 1.23
N GLU A 132 3.55 7.24 -0.01
CA GLU A 132 4.19 8.50 -0.39
C GLU A 132 3.54 9.72 0.25
N GLU A 133 2.21 9.77 0.35
CA GLU A 133 1.47 10.84 1.02
C GLU A 133 1.75 10.82 2.52
N LEU A 134 1.70 9.63 3.14
CA LEU A 134 2.07 9.45 4.56
C LEU A 134 3.49 9.94 4.84
N ILE A 135 4.45 9.61 3.98
CA ILE A 135 5.83 10.07 4.10
C ILE A 135 5.90 11.58 3.89
N SER A 136 5.32 12.11 2.81
CA SER A 136 5.39 13.53 2.44
C SER A 136 4.77 14.43 3.51
N ASP A 137 3.66 13.99 4.10
CA ASP A 137 2.97 14.69 5.19
C ASP A 137 3.55 14.38 6.58
N SER A 138 4.63 13.57 6.64
CA SER A 138 5.31 13.18 7.87
C SER A 138 4.36 12.58 8.92
N ARG A 139 3.41 11.74 8.47
CA ARG A 139 2.39 11.09 9.31
C ARG A 139 2.98 9.91 10.08
N LEU A 140 4.01 10.15 10.88
CA LEU A 140 4.81 9.12 11.57
C LEU A 140 3.96 8.19 12.46
N ASP A 141 2.92 8.70 13.12
CA ASP A 141 2.01 7.88 13.92
C ASP A 141 1.33 6.81 13.06
N ARG A 142 0.83 7.19 11.88
CA ARG A 142 0.16 6.26 10.97
C ARG A 142 1.14 5.29 10.32
N ILE A 143 2.32 5.77 9.92
CA ILE A 143 3.39 4.91 9.41
C ILE A 143 3.79 3.89 10.49
N SER A 144 3.88 4.31 11.76
CA SER A 144 4.17 3.39 12.86
C SER A 144 3.10 2.32 13.01
N GLU A 145 1.82 2.70 13.02
CA GLU A 145 0.71 1.74 13.11
C GLU A 145 0.78 0.67 12.01
N LEU A 146 1.06 1.07 10.77
CA LEU A 146 1.15 0.16 9.61
C LEU A 146 2.36 -0.78 9.69
N LEU A 147 3.50 -0.30 10.19
CA LEU A 147 4.66 -1.14 10.46
C LEU A 147 4.38 -2.14 11.59
N ASP A 148 3.75 -1.68 12.67
CA ASP A 148 3.47 -2.48 13.86
C ASP A 148 2.40 -3.55 13.59
N SER A 149 1.43 -3.28 12.71
CA SER A 149 0.43 -4.25 12.26
C SER A 149 0.96 -5.25 11.22
N GLY A 150 2.11 -4.95 10.61
CA GLY A 150 2.70 -5.74 9.52
C GLY A 150 2.03 -5.51 8.16
N GLU A 151 1.27 -4.43 8.00
CA GLU A 151 0.65 -4.04 6.73
C GLU A 151 1.65 -3.36 5.78
N LEU A 152 2.68 -2.73 6.33
CA LEU A 152 3.79 -2.06 5.62
C LEU A 152 5.12 -2.75 5.96
N ASP A 153 5.93 -3.08 4.96
CA ASP A 153 7.30 -3.56 5.20
C ASP A 153 8.26 -2.37 5.37
N LEU A 154 9.15 -2.44 6.36
CA LEU A 154 10.10 -1.36 6.66
C LEU A 154 11.04 -1.02 5.49
N ASN A 155 11.32 -1.99 4.63
CA ASN A 155 12.15 -1.82 3.44
C ASN A 155 11.34 -1.91 2.14
N GLU A 156 10.01 -1.69 2.20
CA GLU A 156 9.14 -1.65 1.04
C GLU A 156 9.60 -0.58 0.03
N GLU A 157 9.34 -0.84 -1.24
CA GLU A 157 9.63 0.10 -2.32
C GLU A 157 8.46 1.09 -2.48
N ALA A 158 8.77 2.38 -2.36
CA ALA A 158 7.92 3.48 -2.79
C ALA A 158 8.15 3.79 -4.28
N ARG A 159 7.60 4.92 -4.74
CA ARG A 159 7.75 5.42 -6.11
C ARG A 159 9.21 5.47 -6.59
N PHE A 160 9.38 5.17 -7.87
CA PHE A 160 10.68 5.17 -8.59
C PHE A 160 11.68 4.09 -8.14
N GLY A 161 11.19 3.04 -7.47
CA GLY A 161 12.04 1.94 -6.99
C GLY A 161 13.05 2.43 -5.96
N TYR A 162 12.58 3.28 -5.05
CA TYR A 162 13.29 3.69 -3.84
C TYR A 162 12.67 2.98 -2.66
N THR A 163 13.45 2.56 -1.68
CA THR A 163 12.89 2.15 -0.39
C THR A 163 12.22 3.35 0.29
N LEU A 164 11.35 3.12 1.28
CA LEU A 164 10.67 4.19 2.03
C LEU A 164 11.65 5.26 2.56
N ILE A 165 12.76 4.83 3.18
CA ILE A 165 13.80 5.74 3.70
C ILE A 165 14.53 6.48 2.58
N GLN A 166 14.77 5.85 1.43
CA GLN A 166 15.39 6.51 0.27
C GLN A 166 14.46 7.57 -0.34
N TYR A 167 13.15 7.30 -0.41
CA TYR A 167 12.17 8.27 -0.88
C TYR A 167 12.09 9.48 0.07
N ALA A 168 12.00 9.24 1.39
CA ALA A 168 12.08 10.30 2.39
C ALA A 168 13.38 11.13 2.30
N THR A 169 14.51 10.45 2.04
CA THR A 169 15.82 11.11 1.84
C THR A 169 15.82 11.99 0.60
N PHE A 170 15.31 11.48 -0.53
CA PHE A 170 15.19 12.22 -1.78
C PHE A 170 14.30 13.47 -1.64
N CYS A 171 13.26 13.38 -0.81
CA CYS A 171 12.37 14.49 -0.49
C CYS A 171 12.91 15.45 0.59
N GLY A 172 14.06 15.17 1.21
CA GLY A 172 14.65 16.00 2.26
C GLY A 172 13.90 15.96 3.61
N LEU A 173 13.15 14.90 3.89
CA LEU A 173 12.29 14.76 5.07
C LEU A 173 13.08 14.17 6.25
N HIS A 174 13.93 14.99 6.86
CA HIS A 174 14.88 14.57 7.91
C HIS A 174 14.24 13.76 9.07
N ASP A 175 13.14 14.24 9.62
CA ASP A 175 12.46 13.55 10.74
C ASP A 175 11.96 12.15 10.34
N VAL A 176 11.51 11.99 9.09
CA VAL A 176 11.04 10.70 8.54
C VAL A 176 12.21 9.77 8.25
N VAL A 177 13.32 10.30 7.72
CA VAL A 177 14.56 9.53 7.50
C VAL A 177 15.09 8.97 8.82
N GLU A 178 15.14 9.81 9.86
CA GLU A 178 15.62 9.42 11.19
C GLU A 178 14.70 8.38 11.82
N PHE A 179 13.38 8.58 11.72
CA PHE A 179 12.39 7.60 12.17
C PHE A 179 12.59 6.21 11.55
N PHE A 180 12.75 6.14 10.21
CA PHE A 180 12.97 4.86 9.55
C PHE A 180 14.33 4.24 9.89
N ALA A 181 15.38 5.05 9.96
CA ALA A 181 16.71 4.57 10.34
C ALA A 181 16.71 3.97 11.75
N ASP A 182 16.09 4.65 12.72
CA ASP A 182 15.97 4.18 14.10
C ASP A 182 15.07 2.93 14.24
N ARG A 183 14.15 2.72 13.31
CA ARG A 183 13.37 1.48 13.17
C ARG A 183 14.17 0.32 12.57
N GLY A 184 15.38 0.56 12.08
CA GLY A 184 16.25 -0.43 11.46
C GLY A 184 16.08 -0.59 9.95
N ALA A 185 15.50 0.41 9.26
CA ALA A 185 15.48 0.43 7.81
C ALA A 185 16.91 0.50 7.27
N SER A 186 17.19 -0.21 6.17
CA SER A 186 18.51 -0.17 5.55
C SER A 186 18.79 1.23 5.00
N PRO A 187 19.83 1.95 5.48
CA PRO A 187 20.16 3.29 5.00
C PRO A 187 20.99 3.26 3.70
N SER A 188 20.94 2.14 2.97
CA SER A 188 21.69 1.92 1.74
C SER A 188 21.45 3.06 0.75
N SER A 189 22.54 3.61 0.22
CA SER A 189 22.55 4.76 -0.69
C SER A 189 21.93 6.08 -0.15
N CYS A 190 21.41 6.14 1.08
CA CYS A 190 20.80 7.36 1.62
C CYS A 190 21.80 8.51 1.74
N LEU A 191 23.05 8.25 2.16
CA LEU A 191 24.09 9.28 2.19
C LEU A 191 24.36 9.87 0.80
N TYR A 192 24.43 9.02 -0.23
CA TYR A 192 24.59 9.48 -1.61
C TYR A 192 23.40 10.33 -2.06
N ILE A 193 22.17 9.84 -1.87
CA ILE A 193 20.94 10.56 -2.27
C ILE A 193 20.87 11.92 -1.56
N MET A 194 21.21 11.99 -0.28
CA MET A 194 21.18 13.23 0.50
C MET A 194 22.18 14.26 -0.02
N LEU A 195 23.42 13.84 -0.33
CA LEU A 195 24.46 14.74 -0.82
C LEU A 195 24.21 15.16 -2.27
N ASP A 196 23.68 14.28 -3.11
CA ASP A 196 23.39 14.54 -4.53
C ASP A 196 22.19 15.48 -4.71
N THR A 197 21.15 15.35 -3.87
CA THR A 197 19.99 16.27 -3.86
C THR A 197 20.27 17.60 -3.16
N GLY A 198 21.29 17.64 -2.28
CA GLY A 198 21.65 18.82 -1.50
C GLY A 198 20.76 19.08 -0.27
N PHE A 199 19.79 18.21 0.02
CA PHE A 199 18.97 18.26 1.24
C PHE A 199 19.72 17.69 2.44
N CYS A 200 20.86 18.29 2.78
CA CYS A 200 21.76 17.79 3.79
C CYS A 200 21.46 18.36 5.19
N SER A 201 21.53 17.49 6.19
CA SER A 201 21.51 17.83 7.61
C SER A 201 22.59 17.04 8.32
N LEU A 202 23.49 17.71 9.05
CA LEU A 202 24.51 17.04 9.86
C LEU A 202 23.89 16.06 10.86
N HIS A 203 22.70 16.37 11.38
CA HIS A 203 22.01 15.48 12.31
C HIS A 203 21.61 14.17 11.64
N THR A 204 21.00 14.27 10.46
CA THR A 204 20.57 13.10 9.69
C THR A 204 21.77 12.31 9.13
N ILE A 205 22.86 12.98 8.72
CA ILE A 205 24.12 12.32 8.34
C ILE A 205 24.64 11.45 9.50
N LYS A 206 24.69 12.01 10.71
CA LYS A 206 25.09 11.25 11.91
C LYS A 206 24.15 10.07 12.19
N CYS A 207 22.84 10.27 12.03
CA CYS A 207 21.85 9.21 12.23
C CYS A 207 22.04 8.06 11.22
N LEU A 208 22.16 8.37 9.93
CA LEU A 208 22.37 7.39 8.87
C LEU A 208 23.67 6.60 9.07
N LEU A 209 24.78 7.28 9.38
CA LEU A 209 26.07 6.63 9.62
C LEU A 209 26.01 5.68 10.84
N ARG A 210 25.34 6.10 11.92
CA ARG A 210 25.14 5.26 13.12
C ARG A 210 24.27 4.04 12.84
N ASN A 211 23.33 4.15 11.92
CA ASN A 211 22.47 3.06 11.48
C ASN A 211 23.08 2.24 10.32
N GLY A 212 24.37 2.42 10.03
CA GLY A 212 25.13 1.54 9.14
C GLY A 212 25.27 2.01 7.69
N ALA A 213 24.94 3.27 7.38
CA ALA A 213 25.20 3.82 6.06
C ALA A 213 26.72 3.83 5.77
N ASP A 214 27.11 3.30 4.62
CA ASP A 214 28.50 3.27 4.18
C ASP A 214 28.77 4.37 3.15
N PRO A 215 29.62 5.38 3.44
CA PRO A 215 29.95 6.43 2.46
C PRO A 215 30.69 5.89 1.22
N HIS A 216 31.24 4.67 1.28
CA HIS A 216 31.85 4.02 0.13
C HIS A 216 30.85 3.27 -0.75
N GLU A 217 29.58 3.18 -0.34
CA GLU A 217 28.53 2.59 -1.14
C GLU A 217 28.29 3.41 -2.41
N LYS A 218 28.06 2.70 -3.51
CA LYS A 218 27.79 3.32 -4.80
C LYS A 218 26.31 3.55 -4.98
N GLY A 219 25.93 4.78 -5.32
CA GLY A 219 24.58 5.10 -5.78
C GLY A 219 24.27 4.49 -7.15
N LYS A 220 23.06 4.78 -7.67
CA LYS A 220 22.57 4.23 -8.96
C LYS A 220 23.48 4.57 -10.15
N GLU A 221 24.26 5.66 -10.09
CA GLU A 221 25.23 6.03 -11.14
C GLU A 221 26.62 5.37 -11.00
N GLY A 222 26.81 4.49 -9.99
CA GLY A 222 28.11 3.88 -9.72
C GLY A 222 29.13 4.79 -9.02
N LYS A 223 28.70 5.99 -8.63
CA LYS A 223 29.47 6.99 -7.87
C LYS A 223 29.26 6.81 -6.36
N THR A 224 30.27 7.15 -5.59
CA THR A 224 30.24 7.28 -4.13
C THR A 224 29.98 8.71 -3.71
N VAL A 225 29.76 8.96 -2.42
CA VAL A 225 29.59 10.33 -1.92
C VAL A 225 30.83 11.21 -2.14
N PHE A 226 32.01 10.61 -2.25
CA PHE A 226 33.29 11.29 -2.47
C PHE A 226 33.48 11.74 -3.92
N ASP A 227 32.68 11.24 -4.85
CA ASP A 227 32.68 11.66 -6.25
C ASP A 227 31.78 12.89 -6.49
N LEU A 228 31.05 13.34 -5.46
CA LEU A 228 30.18 14.51 -5.51
C LEU A 228 30.94 15.79 -5.17
N ASP A 229 30.43 16.93 -5.61
CA ASP A 229 30.91 18.25 -5.20
C ASP A 229 29.95 18.80 -4.12
N SER A 230 30.16 18.37 -2.86
CA SER A 230 29.30 18.72 -1.73
C SER A 230 30.11 19.27 -0.54
N PRO A 231 29.68 20.37 0.10
CA PRO A 231 30.37 20.93 1.25
C PRO A 231 30.30 20.02 2.50
N TRP A 232 29.43 19.02 2.49
CA TRP A 232 29.21 18.09 3.62
C TRP A 232 30.15 16.87 3.60
N ILE A 233 31.02 16.75 2.60
CA ILE A 233 31.93 15.59 2.48
C ILE A 233 32.88 15.52 3.68
N GLU A 234 33.42 16.65 4.13
CA GLU A 234 34.31 16.68 5.29
C GLU A 234 33.58 16.25 6.57
N ASP A 235 32.32 16.66 6.76
CA ASP A 235 31.50 16.18 7.87
C ASP A 235 31.28 14.66 7.79
N VAL A 236 30.99 14.11 6.61
CA VAL A 236 30.84 12.66 6.42
C VAL A 236 32.13 11.91 6.79
N ILE A 237 33.29 12.40 6.35
CA ILE A 237 34.61 11.82 6.69
C ILE A 237 34.83 11.84 8.20
N GLU A 238 34.64 13.01 8.83
CA GLU A 238 34.84 13.19 10.27
C GLU A 238 33.94 12.26 11.08
N GLN A 239 32.63 12.24 10.77
CA GLN A 239 31.66 11.43 11.50
C GLN A 239 31.87 9.92 11.29
N TYR A 240 32.20 9.49 10.07
CA TYR A 240 32.46 8.09 9.79
C TYR A 240 33.73 7.59 10.50
N ALA A 241 34.79 8.40 10.51
CA ALA A 241 36.03 8.08 11.24
C ALA A 241 35.80 8.04 12.77
N ALA A 242 35.00 8.96 13.31
CA ALA A 242 34.64 8.97 14.72
C ALA A 242 33.90 7.68 15.13
N LEU A 243 32.99 7.18 14.29
CA LEU A 243 32.27 5.92 14.57
C LEU A 243 33.19 4.70 14.54
N LYS A 244 34.13 4.62 13.59
CA LYS A 244 35.08 3.49 13.48
C LYS A 244 36.13 3.47 14.60
N SER A 245 36.36 4.59 15.27
CA SER A 245 37.34 4.72 16.34
C SER A 245 36.74 4.55 17.75
N ASP A 246 35.42 4.39 17.88
CA ASP A 246 34.76 4.14 19.16
C ASP A 246 34.99 2.68 19.62
N PRO A 247 35.70 2.44 20.74
CA PRO A 247 36.05 1.11 21.21
C PRO A 247 34.86 0.28 21.76
N ARG A 248 33.62 0.78 21.65
CA ARG A 248 32.41 0.08 22.11
C ARG A 248 31.81 -0.90 21.09
N ASP A 249 32.28 -0.87 19.84
CA ASP A 249 31.80 -1.72 18.73
C ASP A 249 32.85 -2.78 18.27
N SER A 250 33.87 -3.08 19.08
CA SER A 250 34.88 -4.14 18.82
C SER A 250 34.77 -5.35 19.73
#